data_AF-A0A2G5BK77-F1
#
_entry.id   AF-A0A2G5BK77-F1
#
_cell.length_a   1.000
_cell.length_b   1.000
_cell.length_c   1.000
_cell.angle_alpha   90.00
_cell.angle_beta   90.00
_cell.angle_gamma   90.00
#
_symmetry.space_group_name_H-M   'P 1'
#
loop_
_entity.id
_entity.type
_entity.pdbx_description
1 polymer ?
#
loop_
_entity_poly.entity_id
_entity_poly.type
_entity_poly.pdbx_seq_one_letter_code
_entity_poly.pdbx_strand_id
1 'polypeptide(L)'
;PVFGQSLERTVESTRIREHYQLPSIVYRCIEYLDAKKAWLEEGIYRQSGSSLALTQLRKEFNTNRDYNLLKLSKLPDIHAVASLLKAYLRELPENVLTARLYQEFVRVV
;
A
#
# COMPACT_ATOMS: atom_id res chain seq x y z
N PRO A 1 4.09 -10.48 -9.76
CA PRO A 1 2.93 -9.63 -9.37
C PRO A 1 3.21 -8.99 -8.00
N VAL A 2 2.94 -7.71 -7.77
CA VAL A 2 3.22 -7.06 -6.47
C VAL A 2 2.33 -7.63 -5.36
N PHE A 3 1.05 -7.84 -5.64
CA PHE A 3 0.12 -8.46 -4.70
C PHE A 3 0.30 -9.99 -4.63
N GLY A 4 0.14 -10.54 -3.43
CA GLY A 4 0.23 -11.98 -3.16
C GLY A 4 1.66 -12.57 -3.14
N GLN A 5 2.70 -11.74 -3.31
CA GLN A 5 4.09 -12.13 -3.07
C GLN A 5 4.50 -11.84 -1.62
N SER A 6 5.56 -12.51 -1.15
CA SER A 6 6.15 -12.20 0.16
C SER A 6 6.67 -10.76 0.20
N LEU A 7 6.70 -10.19 1.40
CA LEU A 7 7.14 -8.81 1.59
C LEU A 7 8.60 -8.63 1.12
N GLU A 8 9.47 -9.57 1.45
CA GLU A 8 10.90 -9.57 1.09
C GLU A 8 11.08 -9.52 -0.43
N ARG A 9 10.44 -10.44 -1.15
CA ARG A 9 10.52 -10.48 -2.63
C ARG A 9 9.97 -9.20 -3.26
N THR A 10 8.94 -8.62 -2.65
CA THR A 10 8.36 -7.37 -3.14
C THR A 10 9.34 -6.21 -2.92
N VAL A 11 10.00 -6.12 -1.76
CA VAL A 11 11.04 -5.13 -1.48
C VAL A 11 12.22 -5.26 -2.45
N GLU A 12 12.71 -6.48 -2.68
CA GLU A 12 13.82 -6.74 -3.60
C GLU A 12 13.52 -6.29 -5.03
N SER A 13 12.30 -6.54 -5.49
CA SER A 13 11.94 -6.38 -6.89
C SER A 13 11.27 -5.05 -7.24
N THR A 14 10.94 -4.22 -6.25
CA THR A 14 10.20 -2.96 -6.44
C THR A 14 10.79 -1.77 -5.67
N ARG A 15 11.97 -1.91 -5.08
CA ARG A 15 12.59 -0.85 -4.28
C ARG A 15 12.73 0.44 -5.08
N ILE A 16 12.32 1.57 -4.49
CA ILE A 16 12.43 2.89 -5.14
C ILE A 16 13.82 3.50 -4.96
N ARG A 17 14.50 3.19 -3.84
CA ARG A 17 15.86 3.65 -3.52
C ARG A 17 16.62 2.54 -2.82
N GLU A 18 17.93 2.45 -3.06
CA GLU A 18 18.77 1.36 -2.54
C GLU A 18 18.63 1.15 -1.02
N HIS A 19 18.59 2.24 -0.25
CA HIS A 19 18.51 2.21 1.23
C HIS A 19 17.09 2.06 1.80
N TYR A 20 16.06 2.02 0.95
CA TYR A 20 14.67 1.92 1.42
C TYR A 20 14.25 0.46 1.45
N GLN A 21 14.15 -0.17 2.62
CA GLN A 21 13.65 -1.54 2.74
C GLN A 21 12.11 -1.59 2.69
N LEU A 22 11.53 -0.97 1.68
CA LEU A 22 10.08 -0.80 1.54
C LEU A 22 9.64 -1.08 0.09
N PRO A 23 8.52 -1.81 -0.12
CA PRO A 23 7.93 -1.98 -1.44
C PRO A 23 7.52 -0.63 -2.05
N SER A 24 7.62 -0.49 -3.37
CA SER A 24 7.15 0.71 -4.07
C SER A 24 5.71 1.06 -3.75
N ILE A 25 4.81 0.06 -3.67
CA ILE A 25 3.39 0.27 -3.42
C ILE A 25 3.14 0.95 -2.08
N VAL A 26 3.85 0.54 -1.03
CA VAL A 26 3.71 1.15 0.29
C VAL A 26 4.25 2.57 0.27
N TYR A 27 5.45 2.76 -0.30
CA TYR A 27 6.06 4.09 -0.41
C TYR A 27 5.17 5.06 -1.20
N ARG A 28 4.71 4.67 -2.39
CA ARG A 28 3.91 5.54 -3.29
C ARG A 28 2.55 5.86 -2.71
N CYS A 29 1.91 4.92 -2.01
CA CYS A 29 0.65 5.20 -1.32
C CYS A 29 0.86 6.25 -0.22
N ILE A 30 1.86 6.08 0.64
CA ILE A 30 2.14 7.03 1.73
C ILE A 30 2.55 8.40 1.16
N GLU A 31 3.48 8.42 0.20
CA GLU A 31 3.92 9.65 -0.48
C GLU A 31 2.73 10.41 -1.10
N TYR A 32 1.80 9.69 -1.73
CA TYR A 32 0.60 10.30 -2.30
C TYR A 32 -0.34 10.86 -1.23
N LEU A 33 -0.63 10.07 -0.18
CA LEU A 33 -1.54 10.47 0.90
C LEU A 33 -0.99 11.70 1.64
N ASP A 34 0.32 11.75 1.89
CA ASP A 34 0.95 12.89 2.54
C ASP A 34 0.94 14.13 1.65
N ALA A 35 1.31 13.99 0.37
CA ALA A 35 1.30 15.10 -0.59
C ALA A 35 -0.11 15.68 -0.82
N LYS A 36 -1.15 14.88 -0.65
CA LYS A 36 -2.57 15.30 -0.73
C LYS A 36 -3.16 15.73 0.60
N LYS A 37 -2.36 15.79 1.68
CA LYS A 37 -2.80 16.15 3.03
C LYS A 37 -3.98 15.27 3.49
N ALA A 38 -3.89 13.96 3.27
CA ALA A 38 -4.95 13.01 3.57
C ALA A 38 -5.42 13.02 5.03
N TRP A 39 -4.58 13.50 5.95
CA TRP A 39 -4.95 13.70 7.36
C TRP A 39 -6.04 14.77 7.57
N LEU A 40 -6.32 15.62 6.57
CA LEU A 40 -7.44 16.56 6.58
C LEU A 40 -8.72 15.98 5.99
N GLU A 41 -8.65 14.81 5.33
CA GLU A 41 -9.78 14.16 4.71
C GLU A 41 -10.61 13.41 5.75
N GLU A 42 -11.92 13.66 5.76
CA GLU A 42 -12.81 12.99 6.70
C GLU A 42 -12.85 11.48 6.45
N GLY A 43 -12.59 10.71 7.50
CA GLY A 43 -12.69 9.25 7.41
C GLY A 43 -11.61 8.61 6.55
N ILE A 44 -10.45 9.26 6.37
CA ILE A 44 -9.27 8.62 5.78
C ILE A 44 -8.98 7.28 6.48
N TYR A 45 -8.68 6.25 5.70
CA TYR A 45 -8.57 4.84 6.13
C TYR A 45 -9.86 4.18 6.66
N ARG A 46 -10.92 4.91 7.01
CA ARG A 46 -12.23 4.38 7.42
C ARG A 46 -13.17 4.19 6.24
N GLN A 47 -13.33 5.21 5.40
CA GLN A 47 -14.19 5.16 4.22
C GLN A 47 -13.54 4.32 3.11
N SER A 48 -14.38 3.65 2.32
CA SER A 48 -13.95 2.85 1.18
C SER A 48 -13.93 3.73 -0.07
N GLY A 49 -12.77 3.82 -0.72
CA GLY A 49 -12.71 4.37 -2.07
C GLY A 49 -13.37 3.48 -3.13
N SER A 50 -13.45 4.01 -4.35
CA SER A 50 -14.04 3.32 -5.50
C SER A 50 -13.39 1.95 -5.76
N SER A 51 -14.21 0.90 -5.82
CA SER A 51 -13.76 -0.48 -6.11
C SER A 51 -13.14 -0.61 -7.51
N LEU A 52 -13.66 0.14 -8.49
CA LEU A 52 -13.10 0.21 -9.84
C LEU A 52 -11.70 0.84 -9.81
N ALA A 53 -11.54 1.96 -9.11
CA ALA A 53 -10.25 2.63 -8.96
C ALA A 53 -9.23 1.73 -8.25
N LEU A 54 -9.65 1.05 -7.18
CA LEU A 54 -8.81 0.07 -6.47
C LEU A 54 -8.32 -1.06 -7.40
N THR A 55 -9.23 -1.61 -8.20
CA THR A 55 -8.91 -2.69 -9.16
C THR A 55 -7.92 -2.21 -10.22
N GLN A 56 -8.11 -0.99 -10.74
CA GLN A 56 -7.20 -0.39 -11.71
C GLN A 56 -5.82 -0.13 -11.11
N LEU A 57 -5.75 0.50 -9.93
CA LEU A 57 -4.48 0.77 -9.25
C LEU A 57 -3.71 -0.54 -8.95
N ARG A 58 -4.42 -1.59 -8.52
CA ARG A 58 -3.83 -2.92 -8.30
C ARG A 58 -3.18 -3.46 -9.58
N LYS A 59 -3.86 -3.34 -10.72
CA LYS A 59 -3.33 -3.74 -12.02
C LYS A 59 -2.06 -2.95 -12.36
N GLU A 60 -2.08 -1.63 -12.23
CA GLU A 60 -0.94 -0.77 -12.54
C GLU A 60 0.30 -1.10 -11.71
N PHE A 61 0.15 -1.32 -10.40
CA PHE A 61 1.28 -1.74 -9.55
C PHE A 61 1.79 -3.14 -9.92
N ASN A 62 0.90 -4.09 -10.21
CA ASN A 62 1.30 -5.42 -10.64
C ASN A 62 2.10 -5.42 -11.96
N THR A 63 1.78 -4.50 -12.87
CA THR A 63 2.43 -4.38 -14.19
C THR A 63 3.71 -3.56 -14.13
N ASN A 64 3.64 -2.32 -13.61
CA ASN A 64 4.74 -1.35 -13.70
C ASN A 64 5.75 -1.47 -12.55
N ARG A 65 5.41 -2.20 -11.49
CA ARG A 65 6.19 -2.33 -10.23
C ARG A 65 6.33 -1.01 -9.47
N ASP A 66 6.95 0.01 -10.04
CA ASP A 66 6.93 1.39 -9.53
C ASP A 66 5.93 2.25 -10.31
N TYR A 67 4.77 2.51 -9.71
CA TYR A 67 3.72 3.34 -10.30
C TYR A 67 3.60 4.66 -9.52
N ASN A 68 4.15 5.73 -10.07
CA ASN A 68 4.22 7.02 -9.40
C ASN A 68 2.87 7.78 -9.49
N LEU A 69 2.09 7.70 -8.41
CA LEU A 69 0.75 8.29 -8.30
C LEU A 69 0.74 9.83 -8.45
N LEU A 70 1.84 10.51 -8.09
CA LEU A 70 1.94 11.97 -8.19
C LEU A 70 2.24 12.47 -9.61
N LYS A 71 2.66 11.58 -10.52
CA LYS A 71 2.94 11.91 -11.92
C LYS A 71 1.77 11.61 -12.87
N LEU A 72 0.63 11.16 -12.33
CA LEU A 72 -0.53 10.83 -13.15
C LEU A 72 -1.24 12.08 -13.64
N SER A 73 -1.68 12.07 -14.89
CA SER A 73 -2.48 13.15 -15.48
C SER A 73 -3.82 13.34 -14.77
N LYS A 74 -4.43 12.23 -14.34
CA LYS A 74 -5.62 12.20 -13.49
C LYS A 74 -5.26 11.58 -12.15
N LEU A 75 -5.38 12.38 -11.10
CA LEU A 75 -5.08 11.96 -9.74
C LEU A 75 -6.14 10.97 -9.22
N PRO A 76 -5.73 9.88 -8.56
CA PRO A 76 -6.66 8.90 -8.01
C PRO A 76 -7.40 9.44 -6.79
N ASP A 77 -8.58 8.89 -6.55
CA ASP A 77 -9.34 9.11 -5.31
C ASP A 77 -8.51 8.76 -4.07
N ILE A 78 -8.56 9.61 -3.05
CA ILE A 78 -7.71 9.49 -1.86
C ILE A 78 -8.09 8.28 -1.01
N HIS A 79 -9.40 7.99 -0.91
CA HIS A 79 -9.91 6.81 -0.23
C HIS A 79 -9.57 5.53 -0.99
N ALA A 80 -9.45 5.57 -2.31
CA ALA A 80 -9.03 4.44 -3.13
C ALA A 80 -7.55 4.10 -2.91
N VAL A 81 -6.67 5.11 -2.78
CA VAL A 81 -5.25 4.90 -2.44
C VAL A 81 -5.08 4.36 -1.02
N ALA A 82 -5.84 4.90 -0.05
CA ALA A 82 -5.86 4.35 1.31
C ALA A 82 -6.37 2.89 1.34
N SER A 83 -7.41 2.58 0.57
CA SER A 83 -7.91 1.21 0.38
C SER A 83 -6.89 0.28 -0.28
N LEU A 84 -6.11 0.78 -1.24
CA LEU A 84 -5.04 0.02 -1.89
C LEU A 84 -3.94 -0.37 -0.91
N LEU A 85 -3.49 0.57 -0.07
CA LEU A 85 -2.50 0.30 0.97
C LEU A 85 -3.00 -0.77 1.95
N LYS A 86 -4.23 -0.61 2.46
CA LYS A 86 -4.86 -1.61 3.35
C LYS A 86 -4.98 -2.98 2.68
N ALA A 87 -5.40 -3.02 1.41
CA ALA A 87 -5.53 -4.26 0.66
C ALA A 87 -4.19 -4.97 0.50
N TYR A 88 -3.11 -4.23 0.18
CA TYR A 88 -1.78 -4.80 0.06
C TYR A 88 -1.34 -5.49 1.35
N LEU A 89 -1.44 -4.80 2.49
CA LEU A 89 -1.05 -5.36 3.79
C LEU A 89 -1.88 -6.60 4.18
N ARG A 90 -3.19 -6.59 3.89
CA ARG A 90 -4.09 -7.70 4.18
C ARG A 90 -3.82 -8.93 3.30
N GLU A 91 -3.34 -8.72 2.08
CA GLU A 91 -3.09 -9.79 1.10
C GLU A 91 -1.65 -10.33 1.14
N LEU A 92 -0.82 -9.88 2.08
CA LEU A 92 0.48 -10.48 2.29
C LEU A 92 0.34 -11.96 2.72
N PRO A 93 1.18 -12.87 2.21
CA PRO A 93 1.16 -14.28 2.62
C PRO A 93 1.39 -14.49 4.12
N GLU A 94 2.20 -13.63 4.72
CA GLU A 94 2.39 -13.52 6.16
C GLU A 94 2.02 -12.10 6.60
N ASN A 95 1.23 -11.97 7.67
CA ASN A 95 0.87 -10.66 8.19
C ASN A 95 2.12 -9.92 8.72
N VAL A 96 2.08 -8.58 8.69
CA VAL A 96 3.22 -7.74 9.10
C VAL A 96 3.63 -7.89 10.57
N LEU A 97 2.76 -8.43 11.43
CA LEU A 97 3.07 -8.70 12.83
C LEU A 97 3.70 -10.08 13.04
N THR A 98 3.71 -10.93 12.02
CA THR A 98 4.20 -12.33 12.00
C THR A 98 3.46 -13.25 12.96
N ALA A 99 3.42 -14.55 12.65
CA ALA A 99 2.85 -15.53 13.59
C ALA A 99 3.69 -15.68 14.86
N ARG A 100 5.01 -15.47 14.73
CA ARG A 100 5.98 -15.61 15.83
C ARG A 100 5.70 -14.64 16.98
N LEU A 101 5.35 -13.39 16.68
CA LEU A 101 5.11 -12.36 17.70
C LEU A 101 3.65 -12.27 18.15
N TYR A 102 2.76 -13.12 17.62
CA TYR A 102 1.34 -13.05 17.91
C TYR A 102 1.02 -13.07 19.41
N GLN A 103 1.67 -13.97 20.16
CA GLN A 103 1.48 -14.08 21.62
C GLN A 103 1.93 -12.81 22.36
N GLU A 104 2.91 -12.08 21.84
CA GLU A 104 3.37 -10.82 22.42
C GLU A 104 2.35 -9.70 22.18
N PHE A 105 1.79 -9.61 20.97
CA PHE A 105 0.78 -8.61 20.63
C PHE A 105 -0.55 -8.81 21.36
N VAL A 106 -1.00 -10.06 21.56
CA VAL A 106 -2.30 -10.34 22.23
C VAL A 106 -2.24 -10.12 23.74
N ARG A 107 -1.07 -10.26 24.36
CA ARG A 107 -0.90 -10.05 25.83
C ARG A 107 -1.09 -8.61 26.28
N VAL A 108 -1.04 -7.64 25.36
CA VAL A 108 -1.11 -6.20 25.65
C VAL A 108 -2.55 -5.66 25.52
N VAL A 109 -3.54 -6.54 25.42
CA VAL A 109 -4.97 -6.18 25.34
C VAL A 109 -5.63 -6.22 26.71
#